data_AF-A0A6B1GGV5-F1
#
_entry.id   AF-A0A6B1GGV5-F1
#
_cell.length_a   1.000
_cell.length_b   1.000
_cell.length_c   1.000
_cell.angle_alpha   90.00
_cell.angle_beta   90.00
_cell.angle_gamma   90.00
#
_symmetry.space_group_name_H-M   'P 1'
#
loop_
_entity.id
_entity.type
_entity.pdbx_description
1 polymer ?
#
loop_
_entity_poly.entity_id
_entity_poly.type
_entity_poly.pdbx_seq_one_letter_code
_entity_poly.pdbx_strand_id
1 'polypeptide(L)'
;MSANTGERLRDPADAREAYRWCERYARRHGENFTVVSWFLPRWLRPHFFAVYAFCRYTDDLGDEAEGDRLALLDEWERELREAVAGEPARPLLAALARTIEDREIPLDPFLRLIEANRIDQRVSRFESYEDVLDYCSYSATPVGQMVLAVLG
;
A
#
# COMPACT_ATOMS: atom_id res chain seq x y z
N MET A 1 5.87 -31.69 -1.31
CA MET A 1 6.58 -31.06 -0.19
C MET A 1 6.51 -29.56 -0.40
N SER A 2 5.42 -28.93 0.07
CA SER A 2 5.21 -27.49 -0.08
C SER A 2 6.07 -26.78 0.96
N ALA A 3 7.17 -26.17 0.51
CA ALA A 3 7.90 -25.22 1.34
C ALA A 3 6.95 -24.07 1.70
N ASN A 4 6.87 -23.80 3.00
CA ASN A 4 5.97 -22.85 3.62
C ASN A 4 6.28 -21.43 3.10
N THR A 5 5.31 -20.76 2.47
CA THR A 5 5.53 -19.46 1.81
C THR A 5 6.02 -18.38 2.79
N GLY A 6 5.70 -18.52 4.09
CA GLY A 6 6.18 -17.62 5.15
C GLY A 6 7.65 -17.78 5.55
N GLU A 7 8.34 -18.88 5.21
CA GLU A 7 9.78 -19.02 5.49
C GLU A 7 10.67 -18.42 4.40
N ARG A 8 10.21 -18.41 3.14
CA ARG A 8 10.99 -17.88 2.01
C ARG A 8 11.27 -16.39 2.16
N LEU A 9 10.23 -15.60 2.46
CA LEU A 9 10.29 -14.14 2.44
C LEU A 9 11.17 -13.48 3.54
N ARG A 10 11.86 -14.28 4.38
CA ARG A 10 12.83 -13.82 5.38
C ARG A 10 14.26 -13.66 4.83
N ASP A 11 14.54 -14.15 3.63
CA ASP A 11 15.85 -14.00 2.97
C ASP A 11 16.08 -12.55 2.48
N PRO A 12 17.24 -11.92 2.74
CA PRO A 12 17.61 -10.64 2.12
C PRO A 12 17.54 -10.61 0.58
N ALA A 13 17.68 -11.76 -0.09
CA ALA A 13 17.45 -11.90 -1.54
C ALA A 13 15.96 -11.69 -1.88
N ASP A 14 15.06 -12.31 -1.12
CA ASP A 14 13.61 -12.18 -1.26
C ASP A 14 13.13 -10.75 -0.98
N ALA A 15 13.74 -10.07 0.00
CA ALA A 15 13.44 -8.66 0.29
C ALA A 15 13.79 -7.73 -0.89
N ARG A 16 14.94 -7.95 -1.54
CA ARG A 16 15.32 -7.17 -2.74
C ARG A 16 14.39 -7.46 -3.92
N GLU A 17 13.96 -8.70 -4.09
CA GLU A 17 13.01 -9.07 -5.13
C GLU A 17 11.62 -8.44 -4.89
N ALA A 18 11.17 -8.44 -3.64
CA ALA A 18 9.94 -7.78 -3.21
C ALA A 18 9.93 -6.29 -3.57
N TYR A 19 11.00 -5.54 -3.22
CA TYR A 19 11.11 -4.13 -3.61
C TYR A 19 11.14 -3.92 -5.13
N ARG A 20 11.83 -4.80 -5.87
CA ARG A 20 11.84 -4.74 -7.35
C ARG A 20 10.46 -5.02 -7.93
N TRP A 21 9.67 -5.88 -7.30
CA TRP A 21 8.28 -6.10 -7.70
C TRP A 21 7.49 -4.79 -7.55
N CYS A 22 7.60 -4.12 -6.40
CA CYS A 22 6.92 -2.84 -6.16
C CYS A 22 7.34 -1.78 -7.18
N GLU A 23 8.64 -1.67 -7.48
CA GLU A 23 9.13 -0.74 -8.50
C GLU A 23 8.55 -1.03 -9.89
N ARG A 24 8.53 -2.30 -10.33
CA ARG A 24 7.93 -2.67 -11.62
C ARG A 24 6.44 -2.38 -11.65
N TYR A 25 5.73 -2.68 -10.57
CA TYR A 25 4.30 -2.43 -10.44
C TYR A 25 4.00 -0.92 -10.54
N ALA A 26 4.68 -0.12 -9.73
CA ALA A 26 4.52 1.33 -9.72
C ALA A 26 4.83 1.97 -11.08
N ARG A 27 5.91 1.54 -11.75
CA ARG A 27 6.29 2.07 -13.07
C ARG A 27 5.31 1.76 -14.19
N ARG A 28 4.54 0.66 -14.10
CA ARG A 28 3.51 0.34 -15.10
C ARG A 28 2.28 1.26 -15.00
N HIS A 29 2.03 1.80 -13.81
CA HIS A 29 0.82 2.56 -13.50
C HIS A 29 1.05 4.07 -13.36
N GLY A 30 2.27 4.58 -13.62
CA GLY A 30 2.59 5.99 -13.35
C GLY A 30 3.36 6.69 -14.47
N GLU A 31 2.71 7.65 -15.15
CA GLU A 31 3.39 8.61 -16.04
C GLU A 31 4.22 9.64 -15.24
N ASN A 32 3.80 9.98 -14.02
CA ASN A 32 4.44 11.00 -13.18
C ASN A 32 5.58 10.49 -12.26
N PHE A 33 5.83 9.18 -12.23
CA PHE A 33 6.80 8.57 -11.30
C PHE A 33 8.25 8.97 -11.60
N THR A 34 8.53 9.29 -12.86
CA THR A 34 9.83 9.79 -13.29
C THR A 34 10.21 11.06 -12.52
N VAL A 35 9.26 11.98 -12.35
CA VAL A 35 9.49 13.27 -11.66
C VAL A 35 9.74 13.05 -10.17
N VAL A 36 8.89 12.29 -9.50
CA VAL A 36 9.02 12.04 -8.06
C VAL A 36 10.34 11.31 -7.73
N SER A 37 10.74 10.36 -8.59
CA SER A 37 12.02 9.65 -8.42
C SER A 37 13.26 10.53 -8.60
N TRP A 38 13.18 11.64 -9.34
CA TRP A 38 14.31 12.56 -9.53
C TRP A 38 14.64 13.35 -8.27
N PHE A 39 13.63 13.74 -7.49
CA PHE A 39 13.82 14.50 -6.24
C PHE A 39 14.08 13.61 -5.03
N LEU A 40 13.75 12.31 -5.09
CA LEU A 40 14.01 11.36 -4.00
C LEU A 40 15.45 10.83 -3.99
N PRO A 41 16.16 10.91 -2.84
CA PRO A 41 17.41 10.20 -2.62
C PRO A 41 17.30 8.71 -2.97
N ARG A 42 18.35 8.13 -3.57
CA ARG A 42 18.33 6.75 -4.07
C ARG A 42 17.93 5.71 -3.01
N TRP A 43 18.28 5.95 -1.75
CA TRP A 43 18.00 5.05 -0.63
C TRP A 43 16.52 5.10 -0.18
N LEU A 44 15.78 6.18 -0.46
CA LEU A 44 14.34 6.29 -0.15
C LEU A 44 13.43 5.69 -1.22
N ARG A 45 13.93 5.54 -2.45
CA ARG A 45 13.11 5.08 -3.58
C ARG A 45 12.44 3.72 -3.34
N PRO A 46 13.10 2.70 -2.78
CA PRO A 46 12.44 1.40 -2.54
C PRO A 46 11.22 1.51 -1.62
N HIS A 47 11.34 2.27 -0.52
CA HIS A 47 10.25 2.52 0.42
C HIS A 47 9.10 3.28 -0.23
N PHE A 48 9.44 4.30 -1.02
CA PHE A 48 8.44 5.07 -1.76
C PHE A 48 7.69 4.21 -2.78
N PHE A 49 8.39 3.33 -3.52
CA PHE A 49 7.77 2.38 -4.43
C PHE A 49 6.85 1.38 -3.71
N ALA A 50 7.23 0.91 -2.52
CA ALA A 50 6.39 -0.01 -1.73
C ALA A 50 5.09 0.67 -1.29
N VAL A 51 5.17 1.90 -0.74
CA VAL A 51 4.00 2.69 -0.34
C VAL A 51 3.09 2.97 -1.53
N TYR A 52 3.66 3.43 -2.65
CA TYR A 52 2.85 3.71 -3.84
C TYR A 52 2.22 2.45 -4.44
N ALA A 53 2.97 1.35 -4.52
CA ALA A 53 2.44 0.08 -5.00
C ALA A 53 1.27 -0.38 -4.14
N PHE A 54 1.33 -0.21 -2.81
CA PHE A 54 0.20 -0.48 -1.92
C PHE A 54 -1.01 0.39 -2.23
N CYS A 55 -0.83 1.71 -2.37
CA CYS A 55 -1.93 2.62 -2.68
C CYS A 55 -2.62 2.22 -3.99
N ARG A 56 -1.83 2.05 -5.07
CA ARG A 56 -2.36 1.68 -6.38
C ARG A 56 -3.02 0.30 -6.37
N TYR A 57 -2.41 -0.69 -5.71
CA TYR A 57 -3.00 -2.02 -5.62
C TYR A 57 -4.34 -1.99 -4.87
N THR A 58 -4.48 -1.14 -3.86
CA THR A 58 -5.74 -0.93 -3.13
C THR A 58 -6.81 -0.33 -4.05
N ASP A 59 -6.46 0.69 -4.85
CA ASP A 59 -7.37 1.27 -5.85
C ASP A 59 -7.78 0.24 -6.90
N ASP A 60 -6.83 -0.56 -7.42
CA ASP A 60 -7.11 -1.60 -8.42
C ASP A 60 -8.13 -2.64 -7.91
N LEU A 61 -8.04 -3.02 -6.62
CA LEU A 61 -9.01 -3.90 -5.99
C LEU A 61 -10.41 -3.28 -5.90
N GLY A 62 -10.49 -1.98 -5.66
CA GLY A 62 -11.73 -1.25 -5.49
C GLY A 62 -12.44 -0.85 -6.77
N ASP A 63 -11.67 -0.52 -7.80
CA ASP A 63 -12.18 0.12 -9.02
C ASP A 63 -12.28 -0.87 -10.18
N GLU A 64 -11.30 -1.77 -10.31
CA GLU A 64 -11.08 -2.57 -11.51
C GLU A 64 -11.34 -4.06 -11.30
N ALA A 65 -11.30 -4.57 -10.06
CA ALA A 65 -11.49 -6.00 -9.80
C ALA A 65 -12.90 -6.50 -10.17
N GLU A 66 -12.96 -7.73 -10.66
CA GLU A 66 -14.19 -8.47 -10.88
C GLU A 66 -14.63 -9.18 -9.58
N GLY A 67 -15.95 -9.34 -9.39
CA GLY A 67 -16.51 -10.04 -8.23
C GLY A 67 -16.81 -9.13 -7.03
N ASP A 68 -16.79 -9.70 -5.83
CA ASP A 68 -17.10 -9.01 -4.58
C ASP A 68 -15.89 -8.21 -4.08
N ARG A 69 -15.85 -6.93 -4.42
CA ARG A 69 -14.74 -6.03 -4.09
C ARG A 69 -14.64 -5.73 -2.60
N LEU A 70 -15.75 -5.76 -1.85
CA LEU A 70 -15.70 -5.57 -0.40
C LEU A 70 -15.01 -6.77 0.25
N ALA A 71 -15.33 -7.99 -0.18
CA ALA A 71 -14.65 -9.19 0.31
C ALA A 71 -13.16 -9.20 -0.05
N LEU A 72 -12.79 -8.68 -1.24
CA LEU A 72 -11.39 -8.53 -1.64
C LEU A 72 -10.64 -7.52 -0.76
N LEU A 73 -11.28 -6.41 -0.36
CA LEU A 73 -10.68 -5.43 0.55
C LEU A 73 -10.54 -5.96 1.99
N ASP A 74 -11.50 -6.77 2.44
CA ASP A 74 -11.40 -7.43 3.75
C ASP A 74 -10.24 -8.44 3.80
N GLU A 75 -10.08 -9.22 2.75
CA GLU A 75 -8.93 -10.11 2.57
C GLU A 75 -7.63 -9.31 2.48
N TRP A 76 -7.63 -8.18 1.76
CA TRP A 76 -6.46 -7.31 1.63
C TRP A 76 -6.01 -6.72 2.96
N GLU A 77 -6.97 -6.27 3.79
CA GLU A 77 -6.68 -5.81 5.15
C GLU A 77 -6.12 -6.93 6.03
N ARG A 78 -6.66 -8.15 5.93
CA ARG A 78 -6.16 -9.33 6.66
C ARG A 78 -4.71 -9.63 6.27
N GLU A 79 -4.42 -9.72 4.98
CA GLU A 79 -3.07 -9.99 4.48
C GLU A 79 -2.08 -8.89 4.91
N LEU A 80 -2.48 -7.62 4.93
CA LEU A 80 -1.66 -6.51 5.42
C LEU A 80 -1.29 -6.70 6.90
N ARG A 81 -2.27 -7.04 7.75
CA ARG A 81 -2.02 -7.28 9.18
C ARG A 81 -1.08 -8.46 9.41
N GLU A 82 -1.26 -9.54 8.66
CA GLU A 82 -0.39 -10.72 8.71
C GLU A 82 1.04 -10.40 8.26
N ALA A 83 1.18 -9.60 7.20
CA ALA A 83 2.49 -9.15 6.73
C ALA A 83 3.25 -8.35 7.79
N VAL A 84 2.58 -7.42 8.47
CA VAL A 84 3.16 -6.64 9.58
C VAL A 84 3.49 -7.54 10.79
N ALA A 85 2.76 -8.64 10.98
CA ALA A 85 3.06 -9.66 11.97
C ALA A 85 4.19 -10.64 11.55
N GLY A 86 4.77 -10.47 10.36
CA GLY A 86 5.90 -11.26 9.87
C GLY A 86 5.54 -12.42 8.94
N GLU A 87 4.29 -12.49 8.46
CA GLU A 87 3.79 -13.53 7.56
C GLU A 87 3.24 -12.95 6.24
N PRO A 88 4.07 -12.26 5.43
CA PRO A 88 3.59 -11.66 4.20
C PRO A 88 3.16 -12.74 3.19
N ALA A 89 1.93 -12.61 2.66
CA ALA A 89 1.43 -13.52 1.62
C ALA A 89 1.96 -13.19 0.21
N ARG A 90 2.51 -11.98 0.01
CA ARG A 90 2.82 -11.41 -1.32
C ARG A 90 4.12 -10.59 -1.32
N PRO A 91 4.82 -10.48 -2.48
CA PRO A 91 5.99 -9.62 -2.60
C PRO A 91 5.73 -8.15 -2.24
N LEU A 92 4.58 -7.60 -2.64
CA LEU A 92 4.19 -6.23 -2.27
C LEU A 92 4.20 -6.04 -0.75
N LEU A 93 3.48 -6.92 -0.05
CA LEU A 93 3.32 -6.83 1.39
C LEU A 93 4.60 -7.15 2.16
N ALA A 94 5.47 -8.01 1.62
CA ALA A 94 6.80 -8.24 2.18
C ALA A 94 7.66 -6.97 2.16
N ALA A 95 7.72 -6.27 1.02
CA ALA A 95 8.43 -5.00 0.90
C ALA A 95 7.80 -3.91 1.77
N LEU A 96 6.47 -3.89 1.86
CA LEU A 96 5.74 -2.90 2.63
C LEU A 96 5.93 -3.10 4.14
N ALA A 97 5.78 -4.32 4.65
CA ALA A 97 5.99 -4.62 6.07
C ALA A 97 7.41 -4.22 6.50
N ARG A 98 8.41 -4.48 5.64
CA ARG A 98 9.78 -4.03 5.89
C ARG A 98 9.92 -2.50 5.89
N THR A 99 9.22 -1.82 4.99
CA THR A 99 9.19 -0.35 4.94
C THR A 99 8.54 0.25 6.18
N ILE A 100 7.43 -0.34 6.64
CA ILE A 100 6.73 0.03 7.87
C ILE A 100 7.68 -0.08 9.07
N GLU A 101 8.43 -1.17 9.16
CA GLU A 101 9.45 -1.38 10.20
C GLU A 101 10.60 -0.37 10.09
N ASP A 102 11.27 -0.28 8.94
CA ASP A 102 12.48 0.54 8.75
C ASP A 102 12.22 2.06 8.87
N ARG A 103 10.98 2.51 8.59
CA ARG A 103 10.58 3.93 8.61
C ARG A 103 9.60 4.26 9.73
N GLU A 104 9.34 3.30 10.63
CA GLU A 104 8.45 3.45 11.78
C GLU A 104 7.07 4.03 11.41
N ILE A 105 6.53 3.61 10.26
CA ILE A 105 5.26 4.13 9.74
C ILE A 105 4.13 3.52 10.56
N PRO A 106 3.21 4.32 11.15
CA PRO A 106 2.02 3.77 11.78
C PRO A 106 1.21 2.93 10.79
N LEU A 107 0.51 1.89 11.28
CA LEU A 107 -0.34 1.06 10.43
C LEU A 107 -1.65 1.77 10.03
N ASP A 108 -2.13 2.70 10.86
CA ASP A 108 -3.42 3.39 10.69
C ASP A 108 -3.62 4.04 9.31
N PRO A 109 -2.64 4.77 8.73
CA PRO A 109 -2.77 5.32 7.39
C PRO A 109 -3.11 4.28 6.30
N PHE A 110 -2.51 3.08 6.36
CA PHE A 110 -2.78 2.03 5.40
C PHE A 110 -4.21 1.49 5.52
N LEU A 111 -4.69 1.31 6.77
CA LEU A 111 -6.04 0.84 7.05
C LEU A 111 -7.10 1.87 6.64
N ARG A 112 -6.82 3.16 6.87
CA ARG A 112 -7.73 4.25 6.47
C ARG A 112 -7.86 4.37 4.96
N LEU A 113 -6.79 4.10 4.21
CA LEU A 113 -6.87 4.08 2.76
C LEU A 113 -7.72 2.91 2.24
N ILE A 114 -7.61 1.72 2.85
CA ILE A 114 -8.50 0.59 2.54
C ILE A 114 -9.96 0.97 2.85
N GLU A 115 -10.21 1.63 3.99
CA GLU A 115 -11.55 2.09 4.36
C GLU A 115 -12.08 3.16 3.40
N ALA A 116 -11.25 4.08 2.93
CA ALA A 116 -11.64 5.05 1.90
C ALA A 116 -12.21 4.34 0.66
N ASN A 117 -11.56 3.27 0.21
CA ASN A 117 -12.04 2.50 -0.91
C ASN A 117 -13.39 1.81 -0.63
N ARG A 118 -13.58 1.29 0.60
CA ARG A 118 -14.91 0.77 1.02
C ARG A 118 -15.98 1.85 1.03
N ILE A 119 -15.64 3.08 1.42
CA ILE A 119 -16.56 4.22 1.39
C ILE A 119 -16.96 4.54 -0.05
N ASP A 120 -16.00 4.56 -0.99
CA ASP A 120 -16.26 4.88 -2.41
C ASP A 120 -17.22 3.90 -3.08
N GLN A 121 -17.26 2.65 -2.62
CA GLN A 121 -18.23 1.66 -3.12
C GLN A 121 -19.66 1.88 -2.59
N ARG A 122 -19.81 2.61 -1.48
CA ARG A 122 -21.10 2.82 -0.78
C ARG A 122 -21.66 4.21 -0.98
N VAL A 123 -20.80 5.21 -1.16
CA VAL A 123 -21.14 6.63 -1.20
C VAL A 123 -20.77 7.22 -2.54
N SER A 124 -21.79 7.60 -3.33
CA SER A 124 -21.60 8.30 -4.61
C SER A 124 -21.79 9.81 -4.53
N ARG A 125 -22.27 10.32 -3.38
CA ARG A 125 -22.50 11.75 -3.14
C ARG A 125 -22.45 12.06 -1.65
N PHE A 126 -21.75 13.14 -1.31
CA PHE A 126 -21.70 13.73 0.02
C PHE A 126 -22.73 14.86 0.14
N GLU A 127 -23.33 15.05 1.32
CA GLU A 127 -24.39 16.03 1.55
C GLU A 127 -23.82 17.44 1.82
N SER A 128 -22.65 17.49 2.47
CA SER A 128 -21.99 18.71 2.89
C SER A 128 -20.51 18.75 2.51
N TYR A 129 -19.88 19.91 2.68
CA TYR A 129 -18.43 20.06 2.50
C TYR A 129 -17.67 19.36 3.63
N GLU A 130 -18.23 19.39 4.83
CA GLU A 130 -17.72 18.72 6.02
C GLU A 130 -17.60 17.21 5.79
N ASP A 131 -18.61 16.58 5.17
CA ASP A 131 -18.56 15.16 4.82
C ASP A 131 -17.41 14.85 3.83
N VAL A 132 -17.13 15.77 2.90
CA VAL A 132 -16.01 15.64 1.97
C VAL A 132 -14.68 15.73 2.71
N LEU A 133 -14.55 16.66 3.67
CA LEU A 133 -13.36 16.79 4.50
C LEU A 133 -13.13 15.54 5.37
N ASP A 134 -14.20 15.01 5.96
CA ASP A 134 -14.15 13.78 6.74
C ASP A 134 -13.72 12.61 5.85
N TYR A 135 -14.25 12.48 4.64
CA TYR A 135 -13.77 11.49 3.67
C TYR A 135 -12.29 11.68 3.29
N CYS A 136 -11.82 12.93 3.08
CA CYS A 136 -10.40 13.20 2.83
C CYS A 136 -9.47 12.78 3.98
N SER A 137 -10.01 12.64 5.20
CA SER A 137 -9.27 12.09 6.33
C SER A 137 -8.94 10.60 6.13
N TYR A 138 -9.66 9.89 5.25
CA TYR A 138 -9.41 8.50 4.87
C TYR A 138 -8.69 8.38 3.51
N SER A 139 -9.09 9.16 2.50
CA SER A 139 -8.61 8.97 1.13
C SER A 139 -7.29 9.66 0.81
N ALA A 140 -7.03 10.85 1.37
CA ALA A 140 -5.89 11.69 0.98
C ALA A 140 -4.89 11.94 2.13
N THR A 141 -5.40 12.24 3.32
CA THR A 141 -4.56 12.51 4.50
C THR A 141 -3.61 11.35 4.81
N PRO A 142 -4.04 10.08 4.75
CA PRO A 142 -3.15 8.95 4.99
C PRO A 142 -1.98 8.83 4.01
N VAL A 143 -2.20 9.16 2.73
CA VAL A 143 -1.14 9.13 1.72
C VAL A 143 -0.03 10.13 2.07
N GLY A 144 -0.41 11.34 2.49
CA GLY A 144 0.54 12.34 2.97
C GLY A 144 1.32 11.86 4.20
N GLN A 145 0.65 11.23 5.16
CA GLN A 145 1.28 10.68 6.36
C GLN A 145 2.31 9.58 6.04
N MET A 146 1.96 8.65 5.14
CA MET A 146 2.87 7.60 4.69
C MET A 146 4.11 8.19 3.99
N VAL A 147 3.91 9.18 3.11
CA VAL A 147 5.02 9.85 2.41
C VAL A 147 5.94 10.59 3.38
N LEU A 148 5.38 11.33 4.34
CA LEU A 148 6.17 12.02 5.37
C LEU A 148 6.98 11.04 6.20
N ALA A 149 6.39 9.92 6.64
CA ALA A 149 7.12 8.90 7.39
C ALA A 149 8.25 8.27 6.55
N VAL A 150 8.03 8.05 5.25
CA VAL A 150 9.11 7.62 4.34
C VAL A 150 10.23 8.66 4.29
N LEU A 151 9.92 9.95 4.23
CA LEU A 151 10.94 11.01 4.12
C LEU A 151 11.73 11.24 5.42
N GLY A 152 11.11 11.01 6.58
CA GLY A 152 11.66 11.37 7.90
C GLY A 152 11.62 12.88 8.16
#